data_AF-A0A3N5XR45-F1
#
_entry.id   AF-A0A3N5XR45-F1
#
_cell.length_a   1.000
_cell.length_b   1.000
_cell.length_c   1.000
_cell.angle_alpha   90.00
_cell.angle_beta   90.00
_cell.angle_gamma   90.00
#
_symmetry.space_group_name_H-M   'P 1'
#
loop_
_entity.id
_entity.type
_entity.pdbx_description
1 polymer ?
#
loop_
_entity_poly.entity_id
_entity_poly.type
_entity_poly.pdbx_seq_one_letter_code
_entity_poly.pdbx_strand_id
1 'polypeptide(L)' 'YSREGKSYLTIGIGCTGGRHRSVMLANELKQRLTREGRKINLIHRDLHLR' A
#
# COMPACT_ATOMS: atom_id res chain seq x y z
N TYR A 1 14.28 0.84 6.19
CA TYR A 1 13.46 1.04 7.41
C TYR A 1 13.93 0.18 8.58
N SER A 2 13.83 -1.16 8.53
CA SER A 2 14.23 -2.02 9.66
C SER A 2 15.72 -1.90 10.04
N ARG A 3 16.63 -1.88 9.04
CA ARG A 3 18.08 -1.65 9.27
C ARG A 3 18.43 -0.22 9.64
N GLU A 4 17.53 0.73 9.37
CA GLU A 4 17.71 2.16 9.67
C GLU A 4 17.03 2.54 11.00
N GLY A 5 16.51 1.56 11.76
CA GLY A 5 15.81 1.78 13.02
C GLY A 5 14.44 2.46 12.90
N LYS A 6 13.89 2.61 11.68
CA LYS A 6 12.59 3.25 11.47
C LYS A 6 11.46 2.26 11.78
N SER A 7 10.49 2.67 12.59
CA SER A 7 9.35 1.85 12.98
C SER A 7 8.34 1.60 11.85
N TYR A 8 8.30 2.50 10.86
CA TYR A 8 7.31 2.45 9.78
C TYR A 8 7.96 2.77 8.42
N LEU A 9 7.43 2.14 7.37
CA LEU A 9 7.69 2.47 5.97
C LEU A 9 6.35 2.70 5.29
N THR A 10 6.16 3.89 4.73
CA THR A 10 4.97 4.23 3.94
C THR A 10 5.32 4.22 2.46
N ILE A 11 4.55 3.51 1.65
CA ILE A 11 4.72 3.42 0.19
C ILE A 11 3.47 4.01 -0.47
N GLY A 12 3.65 5.04 -1.31
CA GLY A 12 2.58 5.64 -2.09
C GLY A 12 2.47 5.02 -3.48
N ILE A 13 1.27 4.61 -3.88
CA ILE A 13 0.99 4.09 -5.23
C ILE A 13 -0.14 4.93 -5.83
N GLY A 14 0.15 5.60 -6.95
CA GLY A 14 -0.77 6.54 -7.59
C GLY A 14 -1.16 6.12 -9.00
N CYS A 15 -2.41 6.40 -9.37
CA CYS A 15 -2.86 6.51 -10.76
C CYS A 15 -3.72 7.76 -10.88
N THR A 16 -4.00 8.25 -12.09
CA THR A 16 -4.66 9.56 -12.30
C THR A 16 -5.89 9.78 -11.43
N GLY A 17 -6.80 8.79 -11.36
CA GLY A 17 -8.03 8.89 -10.57
C GLY A 17 -8.00 8.16 -9.23
N GLY A 18 -6.89 7.52 -8.86
CA GLY A 18 -6.74 6.84 -7.56
C GLY A 18 -7.69 5.65 -7.25
N ARG A 19 -8.56 5.24 -8.19
CA ARG A 19 -9.65 4.27 -7.96
C ARG A 19 -9.48 2.89 -8.63
N HIS A 20 -8.60 2.76 -9.62
CA HIS A 20 -8.49 1.52 -10.42
C HIS A 20 -7.10 0.87 -10.30
N ARG A 21 -6.12 1.40 -11.05
CA ARG A 21 -4.78 0.79 -11.17
C ARG A 21 -4.01 0.80 -9.84
N SER A 22 -4.01 1.94 -9.15
CA SER A 22 -3.36 2.06 -7.85
C SER A 22 -3.99 1.15 -6.79
N VAL A 23 -5.33 1.02 -6.79
CA VAL A 23 -6.06 0.16 -5.86
C VAL A 23 -5.72 -1.30 -6.08
N MET A 24 -5.73 -1.77 -7.33
CA MET A 24 -5.37 -3.15 -7.68
C MET A 24 -3.94 -3.47 -7.25
N LEU A 25 -2.97 -2.63 -7.64
CA LEU A 25 -1.57 -2.87 -7.34
C LEU A 25 -1.27 -2.84 -5.83
N ALA A 26 -1.89 -1.92 -5.09
CA ALA A 26 -1.70 -1.84 -3.64
C ALA A 26 -2.27 -3.05 -2.89
N ASN A 27 -3.39 -3.63 -3.38
CA ASN A 27 -3.93 -4.88 -2.84
C ASN A 27 -3.02 -6.07 -3.13
N GLU A 28 -2.51 -6.19 -4.37
CA GLU A 28 -1.58 -7.25 -4.75
C GLU A 28 -0.30 -7.21 -3.89
N LEU A 29 0.26 -6.00 -3.70
CA LEU A 29 1.45 -5.79 -2.88
C LEU A 29 1.20 -6.19 -1.42
N LYS A 30 0.06 -5.80 -0.84
CA LYS A 30 -0.33 -6.26 0.51
C LYS A 30 -0.35 -7.78 0.59
N GLN A 31 -1.02 -8.45 -0.36
CA GLN A 31 -1.11 -9.92 -0.35
C GLN A 31 0.26 -10.59 -0.44
N ARG A 32 1.18 -10.08 -1.26
CA ARG A 32 2.54 -10.60 -1.37
C ARG A 32 3.33 -10.41 -0.07
N LEU A 33 3.36 -9.20 0.47
CA LEU A 33 4.14 -8.88 1.66
C LEU A 33 3.58 -9.53 2.93
N THR A 34 2.26 -9.69 3.04
CA THR A 34 1.64 -10.45 4.13
C THR A 34 2.03 -11.93 4.07
N ARG A 35 2.15 -12.53 2.88
CA ARG A 35 2.66 -13.91 2.72
C ARG A 35 4.12 -14.05 3.14
N GLU A 36 4.91 -12.99 3.04
CA GLU A 36 6.27 -12.92 3.58
C GLU A 36 6.31 -12.66 5.11
N GLY A 37 5.17 -12.69 5.79
CA GLY A 37 5.08 -12.49 7.25
C GLY A 37 5.13 -11.02 7.69
N ARG A 38 5.04 -10.06 6.77
CA ARG A 38 5.08 -8.64 7.11
C ARG A 38 3.70 -8.13 7.54
N LYS A 39 3.67 -7.31 8.59
CA LYS A 39 2.48 -6.56 9.00
C LYS A 39 2.29 -5.37 8.07
N ILE A 40 1.18 -5.35 7.33
CA ILE A 40 0.88 -4.31 6.34
C ILE A 40 -0.46 -3.67 6.66
N ASN A 41 -0.46 -2.34 6.76
CA ASN A 41 -1.69 -1.54 6.78
C ASN A 41 -1.92 -0.95 5.37
N LEU A 42 -3.15 -1.02 4.86
CA LEU A 42 -3.49 -0.56 3.50
C LEU A 42 -4.60 0.50 3.58
N ILE A 43 -4.37 1.62 2.90
CA ILE A 43 -5.31 2.74 2.84
C ILE A 43 -5.50 3.13 1.36
N HIS A 44 -6.75 3.25 0.91
CA HIS A 44 -7.08 3.77 -0.42
C HIS A 44 -7.64 5.18 -0.28
N ARG A 45 -6.79 6.19 -0.51
CA ARG A 45 -7.13 7.61 -0.29
C ARG A 45 -8.33 8.07 -1.12
N ASP A 46 -8.33 7.72 -2.40
CA ASP A 46 -9.25 8.31 -3.38
C ASP A 46 -10.45 7.41 -3.72
N LEU A 47 -10.56 6.24 -3.09
CA LEU A 47 -11.57 5.23 -3.40
C LEU A 47 -13.01 5.73 -3.17
N HIS A 48 -13.19 6.64 -2.23
CA HIS A 48 -14.49 7.20 -1.85
C HIS A 48 -14.65 8.68 -2.23
N LEU A 49 -13.67 9.25 -2.93
CA LEU A 49 -13.86 10.58 -3.49
C LEU A 49 -14.95 10.47 -4.58
N ARG A 50 -15.84 11.44 -4.66
CA ARG A 50 -16.84 11.53 -5.74
C ARG A 50 -16.16 12.06 -6.99
#